data_AF-A0A821BWM8-F1
#
_entry.id   AF-A0A821BWM8-F1
#
_cell.length_a   1.000
_cell.length_b   1.000
_cell.length_c   1.000
_cell.angle_alpha   90.00
_cell.angle_beta   90.00
_cell.angle_gamma   90.00
#
_symmetry.space_group_name_H-M   'P 1'
#
loop_
_entity.id
_entity.type
_entity.pdbx_description
1 polymer ?
#
loop_
_entity_poly.entity_id
_entity_poly.type
_entity_poly.pdbx_seq_one_letter_code
_entity_poly.pdbx_strand_id
1 'polypeptide(L)'
;LLSSYLILGAVLFSEWENWKLLDGAYFCFVTLATIGLGDLVPGKSITSTQVEGKLVICALYVLFGLSLMAMCFNLMQEEVRAKFRRLGNKLGIIDDPNFW
;
A
#
# COMPACT_ATOMS: atom_id res chain seq x y z
N LEU A 1 -0.31 6.51 9.59
CA LEU A 1 -1.48 5.64 9.26
C LEU A 1 -1.07 4.49 8.36
N LEU A 2 -0.54 4.74 7.16
CA LEU A 2 -0.10 3.66 6.28
C LEU A 2 1.06 2.84 6.89
N SER A 3 2.07 3.49 7.45
CA SER A 3 3.22 2.79 8.07
C SER A 3 2.80 1.91 9.26
N SER A 4 1.90 2.39 10.12
CA SER A 4 1.36 1.60 11.23
C SER A 4 0.51 0.43 10.75
N TYR A 5 -0.23 0.60 9.65
CA TYR A 5 -1.00 -0.46 9.01
C TYR A 5 -0.10 -1.58 8.46
N LEU A 6 0.99 -1.21 7.79
CA LEU A 6 1.99 -2.13 7.27
C LEU A 6 2.68 -2.93 8.39
N ILE A 7 3.05 -2.26 9.49
CA ILE A 7 3.69 -2.92 10.63
C ILE A 7 2.72 -3.90 11.32
N LEU A 8 1.45 -3.52 11.47
CA LEU A 8 0.41 -4.39 12.03
C LEU A 8 0.26 -5.67 11.19
N GLY A 9 0.15 -5.53 9.87
CA GLY A 9 0.09 -6.68 8.96
C GLY A 9 1.36 -7.52 9.03
N ALA A 10 2.54 -6.89 9.08
CA ALA A 10 3.82 -7.58 9.15
C ALA A 10 3.91 -8.51 10.36
N VAL A 11 3.52 -8.03 11.54
CA VAL A 11 3.50 -8.84 12.77
C VAL A 11 2.48 -9.96 12.66
N LEU A 12 1.26 -9.65 12.19
CA LEU A 12 0.17 -10.63 12.09
C LEU A 12 0.51 -11.80 11.14
N PHE A 13 1.06 -11.50 9.95
CA PHE A 13 1.45 -12.55 8.99
C PHE A 13 2.77 -13.25 9.37
N SER A 14 3.70 -12.55 10.02
CA SER A 14 4.95 -13.14 10.54
C SER A 14 4.67 -14.20 11.60
N GLU A 15 3.77 -13.94 12.55
CA GLU A 15 3.36 -14.91 13.57
C GLU A 15 2.57 -16.09 12.96
N TRP A 16 1.65 -15.81 12.02
CA TRP A 16 0.80 -16.85 11.42
C TRP A 16 1.54 -17.83 10.52
N GLU A 17 2.51 -17.36 9.75
CA GLU A 17 3.25 -18.19 8.80
C GLU A 17 4.67 -18.52 9.30
N ASN A 18 5.01 -18.13 10.54
CA ASN A 18 6.35 -18.27 11.12
C ASN A 18 7.46 -17.65 10.23
N TRP A 19 7.13 -16.56 9.54
CA TRP A 19 8.07 -15.80 8.72
C TRP A 19 8.87 -14.82 9.58
N LYS A 20 10.01 -14.35 9.06
CA LYS A 20 10.71 -13.22 9.70
C LYS A 20 9.85 -11.96 9.59
N LEU A 21 9.97 -11.05 10.55
CA LEU A 21 9.22 -9.78 10.55
C LEU A 21 9.44 -8.98 9.25
N LEU A 22 10.66 -9.02 8.70
CA LEU A 22 10.99 -8.38 7.42
C LEU A 22 10.26 -9.03 6.22
N ASP A 23 10.10 -10.35 6.23
CA ASP A 23 9.38 -11.08 5.17
C ASP A 23 7.88 -10.76 5.23
N GLY A 24 7.32 -10.66 6.45
CA GLY A 24 5.95 -10.21 6.67
C GLY A 24 5.71 -8.77 6.23
N ALA A 25 6.65 -7.87 6.52
CA ALA A 25 6.58 -6.48 6.08
C ALA A 25 6.72 -6.34 4.56
N TYR A 26 7.63 -7.12 3.96
CA TYR A 26 7.79 -7.20 2.51
C TYR A 26 6.50 -7.70 1.84
N PHE A 27 5.91 -8.79 2.34
CA PHE A 27 4.62 -9.29 1.84
C PHE A 27 3.53 -8.22 1.89
N CYS A 28 3.39 -7.52 3.03
CA CYS A 28 2.39 -6.47 3.19
C CYS A 28 2.63 -5.32 2.20
N PHE A 29 3.86 -4.86 2.06
CA PHE A 29 4.20 -3.78 1.15
C PHE A 29 3.98 -4.16 -0.31
N VAL A 30 4.50 -5.29 -0.77
CA VAL A 30 4.39 -5.78 -2.16
C VAL A 30 2.94 -6.01 -2.55
N THR A 31 2.14 -6.56 -1.64
CA THR A 31 0.70 -6.79 -1.86
C THR A 31 -0.08 -5.48 -1.95
N LEU A 32 0.12 -4.55 -1.01
CA LEU A 32 -0.60 -3.27 -1.00
C LEU A 32 -0.13 -2.30 -2.09
N ALA A 33 1.15 -2.37 -2.47
CA ALA A 33 1.68 -1.68 -3.63
C ALA A 33 1.20 -2.28 -4.96
N THR A 34 0.41 -3.37 -4.93
CA THR A 34 -0.10 -4.09 -6.10
C THR A 34 0.98 -4.64 -7.03
N ILE A 35 2.22 -4.80 -6.51
CA ILE A 35 3.33 -5.43 -7.25
C ILE A 35 3.05 -6.94 -7.37
N GLY A 36 2.61 -7.57 -6.28
CA GLY A 36 2.03 -8.92 -6.30
C GLY A 36 3.00 -10.02 -6.76
N LEU A 37 4.24 -10.03 -6.28
CA LEU A 37 5.28 -10.99 -6.71
C LEU A 37 4.90 -12.46 -6.47
N GLY A 38 4.10 -12.75 -5.44
CA GLY A 38 3.57 -14.09 -5.17
C GLY A 38 4.58 -15.12 -4.65
N ASP A 39 5.80 -14.68 -4.33
CA ASP A 39 6.85 -15.47 -3.69
C ASP A 39 6.48 -15.86 -2.26
N LEU A 40 5.96 -14.90 -1.50
CA LEU A 40 5.43 -15.06 -0.15
C LEU A 40 3.91 -14.90 -0.19
N VAL A 41 3.18 -15.97 0.16
CA VAL A 41 1.71 -15.97 0.24
C VAL A 41 1.25 -16.76 1.46
N PRO A 42 0.33 -16.21 2.28
CA PRO A 42 -0.21 -16.91 3.43
C PRO A 42 -1.00 -18.15 2.98
N GLY A 43 -0.87 -19.26 3.71
CA GLY A 43 -1.60 -20.50 3.41
C GLY A 43 -0.86 -21.52 2.54
N LYS A 44 0.43 -21.31 2.24
CA LYS A 44 1.24 -22.23 1.43
C LYS A 44 1.64 -23.53 2.18
N SER A 45 1.64 -23.50 3.52
CA SER A 45 2.25 -24.56 4.36
C SER A 45 1.29 -25.27 5.35
N ILE A 46 -0.01 -24.98 5.37
CA ILE A 46 -0.90 -25.52 6.41
C ILE A 46 -1.87 -26.57 5.87
N THR A 47 -1.97 -27.68 6.61
CA THR A 47 -2.96 -28.75 6.51
C THR A 47 -4.36 -28.18 6.28
N SER A 48 -5.11 -28.74 5.32
CA SER A 48 -6.26 -28.18 4.62
C SER A 48 -7.43 -27.59 5.42
N THR A 49 -7.43 -27.66 6.76
CA THR A 49 -8.55 -27.21 7.62
C THR A 49 -8.44 -25.79 8.17
N GLN A 50 -7.26 -25.14 8.18
CA GLN A 50 -7.10 -23.75 8.66
C GLN A 50 -6.77 -22.72 7.58
N VAL A 51 -6.62 -23.15 6.33
CA VAL A 51 -6.22 -22.30 5.21
C VAL A 51 -7.31 -21.31 4.83
N GLU A 52 -8.59 -21.72 4.92
CA GLU A 52 -9.73 -20.90 4.50
C GLU A 52 -9.87 -19.62 5.33
N GLY A 53 -9.76 -19.71 6.67
CA GLY A 53 -9.88 -18.54 7.54
C GLY A 53 -8.75 -17.52 7.35
N LYS A 54 -7.52 -17.99 7.14
CA LYS A 54 -6.35 -17.12 6.90
C LYS A 54 -6.48 -16.34 5.60
N LEU A 55 -6.97 -16.98 4.53
CA LEU A 55 -7.19 -16.34 3.24
C LEU A 55 -8.29 -15.28 3.31
N VAL A 56 -9.40 -15.55 4.02
CA VAL A 56 -10.48 -14.57 4.21
C VAL A 56 -9.97 -13.34 4.96
N ILE A 57 -9.21 -13.52 6.05
CA ILE A 57 -8.66 -12.38 6.80
C ILE A 57 -7.62 -11.63 5.95
N CYS A 58 -6.79 -12.35 5.18
CA CYS A 58 -5.87 -11.74 4.23
C CYS A 58 -6.62 -10.89 3.20
N ALA A 59 -7.71 -11.39 2.62
CA ALA A 59 -8.51 -10.65 1.66
C ALA A 59 -9.10 -9.38 2.30
N LEU A 60 -9.67 -9.48 3.50
CA LEU A 60 -10.18 -8.31 4.23
C LEU A 60 -9.08 -7.28 4.52
N TYR A 61 -7.90 -7.72 4.96
CA TYR A 61 -6.75 -6.85 5.18
C TYR A 61 -6.31 -6.15 3.87
N VAL A 62 -6.27 -6.85 2.75
CA VAL A 62 -5.90 -6.24 1.46
C VAL A 62 -6.96 -5.22 1.02
N LEU A 63 -8.25 -5.52 1.17
CA LEU A 63 -9.34 -4.60 0.82
C LEU A 63 -9.25 -3.27 1.59
N PHE A 64 -9.09 -3.34 2.92
CA PHE A 64 -8.91 -2.14 3.73
C PHE A 64 -7.60 -1.41 3.41
N GLY A 65 -6.51 -2.14 3.22
CA GLY A 65 -5.21 -1.56 2.91
C GLY A 65 -5.17 -0.84 1.57
N LEU A 66 -5.88 -1.37 0.56
CA LEU A 66 -6.01 -0.73 -0.76
C LEU A 66 -6.76 0.60 -0.66
N SER A 67 -7.81 0.69 0.17
CA SER A 67 -8.51 1.96 0.40
C SER A 67 -7.60 3.03 1.00
N LEU A 68 -6.75 2.65 1.97
CA LEU A 68 -5.76 3.53 2.59
C LEU A 68 -4.67 3.94 1.60
N MET A 69 -4.18 3.01 0.80
CA MET A 69 -3.21 3.28 -0.27
C MET A 69 -3.78 4.25 -1.30
N ALA A 70 -5.03 4.07 -1.74
CA ALA A 70 -5.69 4.97 -2.68
C ALA A 70 -5.80 6.39 -2.12
N MET A 71 -6.20 6.54 -0.86
CA MET A 71 -6.23 7.85 -0.19
C MET A 71 -4.83 8.48 -0.11
N CYS A 72 -3.81 7.71 0.27
CA CYS A 72 -2.44 8.18 0.30
C CYS A 72 -1.97 8.66 -1.09
N PHE A 73 -2.26 7.90 -2.15
CA PHE A 73 -1.92 8.30 -3.52
C PHE A 73 -2.66 9.55 -3.98
N ASN A 74 -3.92 9.73 -3.60
CA ASN A 74 -4.66 10.95 -3.91
C ASN A 74 -3.99 12.18 -3.28
N LEU A 75 -3.62 12.11 -1.99
CA LEU A 75 -2.87 13.19 -1.32
C LEU A 75 -1.52 13.46 -1.97
N MET A 76 -0.77 12.40 -2.31
CA MET A 76 0.51 12.56 -2.99
C MET A 76 0.35 13.23 -4.35
N GLN A 77 -0.68 12.88 -5.12
CA GLN A 77 -0.97 13.53 -6.41
C GLN A 77 -1.30 15.01 -6.23
N GLU A 78 -2.09 15.39 -5.22
CA GLU A 78 -2.41 16.79 -4.92
C GLU A 78 -1.16 17.61 -4.59
N GLU A 79 -0.30 17.08 -3.72
CA GLU A 79 0.97 17.73 -3.34
C GLU A 79 1.93 17.84 -4.52
N VAL A 80 2.04 16.80 -5.34
CA VAL A 80 2.85 16.81 -6.56
C VAL A 80 2.33 17.87 -7.52
N ARG A 81 1.02 17.91 -7.79
CA ARG A 81 0.38 18.94 -8.64
C ARG A 81 0.60 20.34 -8.06
N ALA A 82 0.48 20.52 -6.75
CA ALA A 82 0.71 21.80 -6.09
C ALA A 82 2.17 22.27 -6.24
N LYS A 83 3.15 21.37 -6.07
CA LYS A 83 4.57 21.67 -6.29
C LYS A 83 4.86 21.99 -7.75
N PHE A 84 4.32 21.22 -8.70
CA PHE A 84 4.47 21.50 -10.13
C PHE A 84 3.85 22.84 -10.51
N ARG A 85 2.68 23.20 -9.96
CA ARG A 85 2.07 24.51 -10.18
C ARG A 85 2.91 25.65 -9.60
N ARG A 86 3.48 25.48 -8.41
CA ARG A 86 4.41 26.45 -7.82
C ARG A 86 5.70 26.60 -8.63
N LEU A 87 6.23 25.51 -9.16
CA LEU A 87 7.40 25.52 -10.04
C LEU A 87 7.08 26.20 -11.38
N GLY A 88 5.94 25.88 -11.99
CA GLY A 88 5.48 26.52 -13.23
C GLY A 88 5.29 28.04 -13.09
N ASN A 89 4.70 28.49 -11.97
CA ASN A 89 4.57 29.92 -11.67
C ASN A 89 5.94 30.60 -11.44
N LYS A 90 6.88 29.92 -10.77
CA LYS A 90 8.25 30.46 -10.57
C LYS A 90 9.06 30.52 -11.87
N LEU A 91 8.80 29.63 -12.81
CA LEU A 91 9.47 29.57 -14.10
C LEU A 91 8.80 30.47 -15.16
N GLY A 92 7.66 31.11 -14.84
CA GLY A 92 6.93 31.97 -15.79
C GLY A 92 6.27 31.19 -16.94
N ILE A 93 6.05 29.89 -16.79
CA ILE A 93 5.45 29.02 -17.83
C ILE A 93 3.91 29.04 -17.78
N ILE A 94 3.34 29.47 -16.66
CA ILE A 94 1.88 29.60 -16.49
C ILE A 94 1.52 31.06 -16.73
N ASP A 95 1.25 31.41 -17.99
CA ASP A 95 0.63 32.71 -18.34
C ASP A 95 -0.83 32.70 -17.91
N ASP A 96 -1.25 33.73 -17.16
CA ASP A 96 -2.66 33.98 -16.83
C ASP A 96 -3.42 34.34 -18.12
N PRO A 97 -4.48 33.61 -18.51
CA PRO A 97 -5.21 33.85 -19.76
C PRO A 97 -6.15 35.07 -19.71
N ASN A 98 -5.92 36.04 -18.82
CA ASN A 98 -6.82 37.19 -18.59
C ASN A 98 -6.18 38.55 -18.93
N PHE A 99 -5.30 38.59 -19.93
CA PHE A 99 -4.85 39.85 -20.51
C PHE A 99 -5.43 39.98 -21.93
N TRP A 100 -6.52 40.76 -22.01
CA TRP A 100 -7.52 41.00 -23.06
C TRP A 100 -8.77 40.11 -23.01
#